data_AF-A0A4R4VBJ4-F1
#
_entry.id   AF-A0A4R4VBJ4-F1
#
_cell.length_a   1.000
_cell.length_b   1.000
_cell.length_c   1.000
_cell.angle_alpha   90.00
_cell.angle_beta   90.00
_cell.angle_gamma   90.00
#
_symmetry.space_group_name_H-M   'P 1'
#
loop_
_entity.id
_entity.type
_entity.pdbx_description
1 polymer ?
#
loop_
_entity_poly.entity_id
_entity_poly.type
_entity_poly.pdbx_seq_one_letter_code
_entity_poly.pdbx_strand_id
1 'polypeptide(L)'
;MTVTELTPARTAQVVEDRWVPVRAGILNVWRYYDEVFEFHRGRLLLRGPNGSGKSKVLELLLPYLLDASLKPSRLSTFGGTERTMHWNLMGDGTAGATRVGYVWIEFRHSGGRWFTCGARLQATVHTKNVTAAYFTTESRVDTPDGIRLSGESGQPLTKAQLAEELGTSGTVHESADAYRTVVRRTLYRGLNEQRYDSLLTALRQLRTPKLSERLDPGLLSELLSSALPPLGEGEIHEIAEGFERLDRQREELRLLDRDVAEADRLAARQRGYAQRVLRAAAAAVTSAGHTLDSLAAEVRTKREALKDAEGELDAATVRLAEEESQELALAAQIEGLKESEAYQAGGELHRLRTEAQAAHEAAARLRDQAGAAARASSAKEELAALAQDGARTAAALADRARGEARRAAERAGLLGVHEESARAAAHDARAELMDGPDGEAAGAPPGGPDGEEDVRRARELLRAAVSSRAAQIREVRAGAAEHHEAINRRATAERDRDGARDDLAAARAAHDEAERLRDERARDLATALAEWAGGCTQLQLDPGEAADLADRFEQADELVGAARTAAAVRYAAREQHLTGLRDRLVAERAGLTKERERLNDRTVLEPPAPP
;
A
#
# COMPACT_ATOMS: atom_id res chain seq x y z
N MET A 1 -98.19 -23.87 -24.06
CA MET A 1 -97.42 -23.97 -25.32
C MET A 1 -96.62 -22.70 -25.47
N THR A 2 -95.35 -22.80 -25.80
CA THR A 2 -94.50 -21.71 -26.30
C THR A 2 -93.71 -22.31 -27.46
N VAL A 3 -93.77 -21.68 -28.62
CA VAL A 3 -93.14 -22.23 -29.83
C VAL A 3 -91.63 -22.03 -29.69
N THR A 4 -90.88 -23.12 -29.72
CA THR A 4 -89.43 -23.06 -29.88
C THR A 4 -89.15 -22.54 -31.29
N GLU A 5 -88.85 -21.25 -31.43
CA GLU A 5 -88.33 -20.71 -32.68
C GLU A 5 -86.99 -21.38 -32.95
N LEU A 6 -87.00 -22.32 -33.91
CA LEU A 6 -85.77 -22.86 -34.48
C LEU A 6 -85.02 -21.70 -35.12
N THR A 7 -83.84 -21.38 -34.56
CA THR A 7 -82.95 -20.33 -35.07
C THR A 7 -82.88 -20.43 -36.58
N PRO A 8 -83.26 -19.38 -37.34
CA PRO A 8 -83.29 -19.45 -38.79
C PRO A 8 -81.89 -19.86 -39.27
N ALA A 9 -81.83 -21.00 -39.97
CA ALA A 9 -80.56 -21.59 -40.35
C ALA A 9 -79.73 -20.55 -41.12
N ARG A 10 -78.54 -20.23 -40.58
CA ARG A 10 -77.60 -19.21 -41.09
C ARG A 10 -77.73 -19.13 -42.60
N THR A 11 -78.22 -17.99 -43.11
CA THR A 11 -78.40 -17.77 -44.55
C THR A 11 -77.09 -18.16 -45.22
N ALA A 12 -77.14 -19.19 -46.05
CA ALA A 12 -75.91 -19.74 -46.64
C ALA A 12 -75.36 -18.69 -47.59
N GLN A 13 -74.42 -17.86 -47.09
CA GLN A 13 -73.59 -16.99 -47.91
C GLN A 13 -73.10 -17.84 -49.08
N VAL A 14 -73.31 -17.33 -50.29
CA VAL A 14 -73.13 -18.15 -51.48
C VAL A 14 -71.66 -18.54 -51.56
N VAL A 15 -71.37 -19.82 -51.35
CA VAL A 15 -70.02 -20.37 -51.48
C VAL A 15 -69.78 -20.54 -52.98
N GLU A 16 -69.46 -19.43 -53.65
CA GLU A 16 -69.54 -19.26 -55.11
C GLU A 16 -68.52 -20.07 -55.92
N ASP A 17 -67.65 -20.86 -55.31
CA ASP A 17 -66.68 -21.74 -55.99
C ASP A 17 -66.77 -23.20 -55.49
N ARG A 18 -68.00 -23.74 -55.39
CA ARG A 18 -68.26 -25.11 -54.90
C ARG A 18 -68.96 -26.01 -55.92
N TRP A 19 -68.42 -27.22 -56.08
CA TRP A 19 -69.07 -28.34 -56.78
C TRP A 19 -70.23 -28.95 -55.98
N VAL A 20 -71.34 -29.23 -56.68
CA VAL A 20 -72.57 -29.81 -56.11
C VAL A 20 -72.99 -31.03 -56.95
N PRO A 21 -73.27 -32.21 -56.35
CA PRO A 21 -73.74 -33.37 -57.10
C PRO A 21 -75.16 -33.13 -57.64
N VAL A 22 -75.44 -33.61 -58.86
CA VAL A 22 -76.68 -33.32 -59.60
C VAL A 22 -77.34 -34.56 -60.20
N ARG A 23 -76.58 -35.52 -60.71
CA ARG A 23 -77.04 -36.85 -61.14
C ARG A 23 -76.05 -37.91 -60.68
N ALA A 24 -76.49 -39.14 -60.52
CA ALA A 24 -75.62 -40.32 -60.43
C ALA A 24 -76.34 -41.51 -61.08
N GLY A 25 -75.60 -42.48 -61.61
CA GLY A 25 -76.21 -43.63 -62.26
C GLY A 25 -75.54 -44.96 -61.94
N ILE A 26 -76.31 -46.03 -62.11
CA ILE A 26 -75.90 -47.42 -61.90
C ILE A 26 -76.40 -48.26 -63.08
N LEU A 27 -75.47 -48.59 -63.99
CA LEU A 27 -75.71 -49.38 -65.20
C LEU A 27 -75.20 -50.81 -64.98
N ASN A 28 -76.09 -51.80 -65.09
CA ASN A 28 -75.83 -53.24 -65.00
C ASN A 28 -75.04 -53.70 -63.76
N VAL A 29 -75.29 -53.09 -62.59
CA VAL A 29 -74.74 -53.55 -61.30
C VAL A 29 -75.89 -53.96 -60.37
N TRP A 30 -75.73 -55.11 -59.71
CA TRP A 30 -76.75 -55.72 -58.86
C TRP A 30 -78.07 -55.94 -59.62
N ARG A 31 -79.19 -55.41 -59.11
CA ARG A 31 -80.52 -55.44 -59.76
C ARG A 31 -80.87 -54.10 -60.44
N TYR A 32 -79.88 -53.23 -60.63
CA TYR A 32 -80.01 -52.00 -61.40
C TYR A 32 -79.51 -52.27 -62.82
N TYR A 33 -80.43 -52.16 -63.78
CA TYR A 33 -80.15 -52.40 -65.20
C TYR A 33 -79.61 -51.13 -65.85
N ASP A 34 -80.35 -50.04 -65.74
CA ASP A 34 -79.91 -48.68 -66.07
C ASP A 34 -80.76 -47.70 -65.24
N GLU A 35 -80.24 -47.28 -64.08
CA GLU A 35 -80.95 -46.39 -63.14
C GLU A 35 -80.19 -45.09 -62.94
N VAL A 36 -80.91 -43.96 -63.00
CA VAL A 36 -80.36 -42.61 -62.81
C VAL A 36 -81.07 -41.91 -61.65
N PHE A 37 -80.30 -41.42 -60.70
CA PHE A 37 -80.73 -40.74 -59.49
C PHE A 37 -80.41 -39.24 -59.57
N GLU A 38 -81.44 -38.39 -59.53
CA GLU A 38 -81.27 -36.93 -59.52
C GLU A 38 -81.14 -36.38 -58.08
N PHE A 39 -80.29 -35.36 -57.91
CA PHE A 39 -80.00 -34.73 -56.61
C PHE A 39 -80.68 -33.36 -56.52
N HIS A 40 -81.65 -33.21 -55.63
CA HIS A 40 -82.23 -31.90 -55.35
C HIS A 40 -81.28 -31.07 -54.49
N ARG A 41 -80.69 -30.02 -55.08
CA ARG A 41 -79.74 -29.09 -54.41
C ARG A 41 -78.58 -29.83 -53.70
N GLY A 42 -78.01 -30.83 -54.35
CA GLY A 42 -76.92 -31.64 -53.81
C GLY A 42 -77.33 -32.72 -52.81
N ARG A 43 -78.64 -33.02 -52.69
CA ARG A 43 -79.19 -34.00 -51.73
C ARG A 43 -80.01 -35.06 -52.47
N LEU A 44 -79.82 -36.32 -52.12
CA LEU A 44 -80.57 -37.47 -52.65
C LEU A 44 -81.40 -38.08 -51.52
N LEU A 45 -82.68 -38.36 -51.77
CA LEU A 45 -83.59 -39.00 -50.82
C LEU A 45 -84.17 -40.28 -51.45
N LEU A 46 -83.83 -41.43 -50.87
CA LEU A 46 -84.31 -42.73 -51.34
C LEU A 46 -85.42 -43.24 -50.42
N ARG A 47 -86.61 -43.54 -50.98
CA ARG A 47 -87.78 -44.08 -50.27
C ARG A 47 -88.27 -45.38 -50.93
N GLY A 48 -89.00 -46.20 -50.17
CA GLY A 48 -89.51 -47.51 -50.61
C GLY A 48 -89.35 -48.60 -49.53
N PRO A 49 -89.89 -49.82 -49.74
CA PRO A 49 -89.86 -50.92 -48.76
C PRO A 49 -88.45 -51.44 -48.41
N ASN A 50 -88.30 -52.20 -47.33
CA ASN A 50 -87.04 -52.90 -47.06
C ASN A 50 -86.73 -53.92 -48.18
N GLY A 51 -85.45 -54.08 -48.50
CA GLY A 51 -85.00 -54.86 -49.66
C GLY A 51 -84.97 -54.09 -51.00
N SER A 52 -85.60 -52.91 -51.12
CA SER A 52 -85.70 -52.12 -52.37
C SER A 52 -84.40 -51.42 -52.83
N GLY A 53 -83.23 -51.99 -52.52
CA GLY A 53 -81.92 -51.50 -53.00
C GLY A 53 -81.40 -50.18 -52.42
N LYS A 54 -82.19 -49.39 -51.67
CA LYS A 54 -81.78 -48.06 -51.14
C LYS A 54 -80.36 -48.00 -50.54
N SER A 55 -80.00 -48.96 -49.67
CA SER A 55 -78.66 -49.02 -49.07
C SER A 55 -77.58 -49.36 -50.11
N LYS A 56 -77.90 -50.14 -51.15
CA LYS A 56 -76.97 -50.48 -52.24
C LYS A 56 -76.60 -49.26 -53.08
N VAL A 57 -77.52 -48.31 -53.30
CA VAL A 57 -77.20 -47.02 -53.94
C VAL A 57 -76.10 -46.28 -53.16
N LEU A 58 -76.16 -46.28 -51.83
CA LEU A 58 -75.11 -45.70 -50.97
C LEU A 58 -73.84 -46.56 -50.94
N GLU A 59 -73.93 -47.89 -50.88
CA GLU A 59 -72.77 -48.80 -50.97
C GLU A 59 -72.02 -48.66 -52.31
N LEU A 60 -72.72 -48.36 -53.41
CA LEU A 60 -72.20 -48.31 -54.79
C LEU A 60 -71.76 -46.93 -55.28
N LEU A 61 -72.28 -45.83 -54.71
CA LEU A 61 -71.95 -44.46 -55.16
C LEU A 61 -71.03 -43.73 -54.19
N LEU A 62 -71.46 -43.47 -52.94
CA LEU A 62 -70.77 -42.56 -52.03
C LEU A 62 -70.50 -43.19 -50.63
N PRO A 63 -69.25 -43.18 -50.14
CA PRO A 63 -68.09 -42.46 -50.67
C PRO A 63 -67.28 -43.26 -51.72
N TYR A 64 -67.76 -44.39 -52.27
CA TYR A 64 -66.97 -45.25 -53.17
C TYR A 64 -66.32 -44.48 -54.34
N LEU A 65 -67.06 -43.61 -55.03
CA LEU A 65 -66.56 -42.79 -56.15
C LEU A 65 -65.64 -41.62 -55.72
N LEU A 66 -65.41 -41.43 -54.41
CA LEU A 66 -64.42 -40.50 -53.85
C LEU A 66 -63.21 -41.25 -53.25
N ASP A 67 -63.46 -42.46 -52.74
CA ASP A 67 -62.50 -43.32 -52.02
C ASP A 67 -61.73 -44.28 -52.95
N ALA A 68 -62.31 -44.63 -54.11
CA ALA A 68 -61.77 -45.56 -55.10
C ALA A 68 -61.40 -46.95 -54.52
N SER A 69 -62.00 -47.34 -53.40
CA SER A 69 -61.63 -48.54 -52.64
C SER A 69 -62.66 -49.67 -52.75
N LEU A 70 -62.24 -50.81 -53.31
CA LEU A 70 -63.05 -52.03 -53.39
C LEU A 70 -63.07 -52.85 -52.09
N LYS A 71 -62.42 -52.38 -51.01
CA LYS A 71 -62.36 -53.08 -49.71
C LYS A 71 -63.77 -53.18 -49.11
N PRO A 72 -64.30 -54.38 -48.77
CA PRO A 72 -65.68 -54.53 -48.31
C PRO A 72 -66.06 -53.64 -47.11
N SER A 73 -65.14 -53.43 -46.17
CA SER A 73 -65.31 -52.55 -45.01
C SER A 73 -65.38 -51.05 -45.34
N ARG A 74 -64.87 -50.60 -46.50
CA ARG A 74 -65.06 -49.24 -47.02
C ARG A 74 -66.35 -49.11 -47.85
N LEU A 75 -66.82 -50.20 -48.48
CA LEU A 75 -68.07 -50.24 -49.25
C LEU A 75 -69.33 -50.31 -48.36
N SER A 76 -69.34 -51.20 -47.37
CA SER A 76 -70.50 -51.50 -46.52
C SER A 76 -70.98 -50.29 -45.70
N THR A 77 -72.30 -50.12 -45.61
CA THR A 77 -72.93 -49.11 -44.72
C THR A 77 -73.03 -49.57 -43.26
N PHE A 78 -72.75 -50.86 -43.00
CA PHE A 78 -72.79 -51.48 -41.67
C PHE A 78 -71.41 -52.00 -41.21
N GLY A 79 -70.35 -51.77 -41.99
CA GLY A 79 -68.98 -52.24 -41.70
C GLY A 79 -68.72 -53.74 -41.96
N GLY A 80 -69.75 -54.57 -42.04
CA GLY A 80 -69.66 -56.01 -42.33
C GLY A 80 -69.01 -56.34 -43.67
N THR A 81 -68.36 -57.52 -43.75
CA THR A 81 -67.48 -57.92 -44.86
C THR A 81 -68.16 -58.80 -45.91
N GLU A 82 -69.32 -59.37 -45.58
CA GLU A 82 -70.12 -60.29 -46.41
C GLU A 82 -70.66 -59.69 -47.73
N ARG A 83 -70.62 -58.35 -47.89
CA ARG A 83 -71.11 -57.64 -49.08
C ARG A 83 -69.96 -57.08 -49.93
N THR A 84 -69.29 -57.97 -50.67
CA THR A 84 -68.20 -57.59 -51.58
C THR A 84 -68.72 -56.94 -52.88
N MET A 85 -67.87 -56.18 -53.58
CA MET A 85 -68.21 -55.68 -54.92
C MET A 85 -68.42 -56.83 -55.93
N HIS A 86 -67.80 -57.99 -55.73
CA HIS A 86 -68.02 -59.18 -56.55
C HIS A 86 -69.45 -59.69 -56.40
N TRP A 87 -69.97 -59.78 -55.17
CA TRP A 87 -71.39 -60.11 -54.92
C TRP A 87 -72.33 -59.06 -55.51
N ASN A 88 -71.97 -57.77 -55.48
CA ASN A 88 -72.76 -56.73 -56.14
C ASN A 88 -72.87 -56.91 -57.66
N LEU A 89 -71.94 -57.61 -58.33
CA LEU A 89 -72.00 -57.88 -59.78
C LEU A 89 -72.58 -59.26 -60.08
N MET A 90 -72.08 -60.29 -59.40
CA MET A 90 -72.29 -61.71 -59.73
C MET A 90 -73.27 -62.43 -58.79
N GLY A 91 -73.95 -61.71 -57.90
CA GLY A 91 -74.93 -62.28 -56.96
C GLY A 91 -76.20 -62.84 -57.61
N ASP A 92 -77.07 -63.38 -56.75
CA ASP A 92 -78.23 -64.21 -57.10
C ASP A 92 -79.14 -63.60 -58.17
N GLY A 93 -79.13 -64.22 -59.36
CA GLY A 93 -79.85 -63.79 -60.56
C GLY A 93 -78.96 -63.54 -61.80
N THR A 94 -77.63 -63.61 -61.68
CA THR A 94 -76.71 -63.37 -62.79
C THR A 94 -76.44 -64.64 -63.61
N ALA A 95 -76.85 -64.68 -64.88
CA ALA A 95 -76.72 -65.86 -65.75
C ALA A 95 -75.45 -65.90 -66.64
N GLY A 96 -74.67 -64.82 -66.69
CA GLY A 96 -73.49 -64.70 -67.57
C GLY A 96 -72.16 -65.03 -66.88
N ALA A 97 -71.22 -65.63 -67.62
CA ALA A 97 -69.88 -65.98 -67.12
C ALA A 97 -69.01 -64.77 -66.73
N THR A 98 -69.27 -63.60 -67.34
CA THR A 98 -68.66 -62.31 -67.04
C THR A 98 -69.76 -61.24 -67.01
N ARG A 99 -69.70 -60.30 -66.06
CA ARG A 99 -70.57 -59.12 -66.02
C ARG A 99 -69.73 -57.85 -66.00
N VAL A 100 -70.16 -56.86 -66.78
CA VAL A 100 -69.62 -55.50 -66.81
C VAL A 100 -70.75 -54.54 -66.45
N GLY A 101 -70.47 -53.57 -65.59
CA GLY A 101 -71.39 -52.49 -65.25
C GLY A 101 -70.64 -51.21 -64.92
N TYR A 102 -71.37 -50.12 -64.72
CA TYR A 102 -70.84 -48.80 -64.41
C TYR A 102 -71.53 -48.19 -63.20
N VAL A 103 -70.78 -47.42 -62.43
CA VAL A 103 -71.29 -46.50 -61.41
C VAL A 103 -70.66 -45.13 -61.64
N TRP A 104 -71.46 -44.06 -61.63
CA TRP A 104 -70.99 -42.70 -61.94
C TRP A 104 -71.76 -41.63 -61.17
N ILE A 105 -71.16 -40.44 -61.03
CA ILE A 105 -71.78 -39.24 -60.44
C ILE A 105 -71.35 -37.98 -61.20
N GLU A 106 -72.33 -37.15 -61.56
CA GLU A 106 -72.15 -35.80 -62.10
C GLU A 106 -72.14 -34.77 -60.97
N PHE A 107 -71.13 -33.90 -60.98
CA PHE A 107 -71.11 -32.65 -60.23
C PHE A 107 -71.24 -31.46 -61.19
N ARG A 108 -71.97 -30.43 -60.75
CA ARG A 108 -72.03 -29.13 -61.43
C ARG A 108 -71.35 -28.05 -60.58
N HIS A 109 -70.58 -27.20 -61.23
CA HIS A 109 -69.96 -26.02 -60.64
C HIS A 109 -70.95 -24.84 -60.61
N SER A 110 -70.68 -23.81 -59.80
CA SER A 110 -71.38 -22.53 -59.84
C SER A 110 -71.30 -21.88 -61.23
N GLY A 111 -70.08 -21.63 -61.70
CA GLY A 111 -69.75 -21.16 -63.05
C GLY A 111 -69.94 -22.21 -64.16
N GLY A 112 -71.08 -22.89 -64.21
CA GLY A 112 -71.57 -23.66 -65.36
C GLY A 112 -70.86 -24.98 -65.72
N ARG A 113 -69.61 -25.19 -65.30
CA ARG A 113 -68.81 -26.40 -65.59
C ARG A 113 -69.43 -27.68 -65.02
N TRP A 114 -69.10 -28.81 -65.62
CA TRP A 114 -69.46 -30.15 -65.16
C TRP A 114 -68.19 -30.95 -64.83
N PHE A 115 -68.31 -31.89 -63.91
CA PHE A 115 -67.29 -32.89 -63.61
C PHE A 115 -67.98 -34.20 -63.27
N THR A 116 -67.86 -35.17 -64.14
CA THR A 116 -68.33 -36.53 -63.94
C THR A 116 -67.17 -37.39 -63.46
N CYS A 117 -67.39 -38.18 -62.41
CA CYS A 117 -66.44 -39.23 -62.03
C CYS A 117 -67.16 -40.58 -61.86
N GLY A 118 -66.49 -41.67 -62.19
CA GLY A 118 -67.11 -43.00 -62.21
C GLY A 118 -66.12 -44.16 -62.21
N ALA A 119 -66.67 -45.37 -62.16
CA ALA A 119 -65.94 -46.62 -62.25
C ALA A 119 -66.67 -47.59 -63.17
N ARG A 120 -65.96 -48.07 -64.21
CA ARG A 120 -66.31 -49.32 -64.91
C ARG A 120 -65.93 -50.49 -64.02
N LEU A 121 -66.85 -51.39 -63.73
CA LEU A 121 -66.65 -52.57 -62.90
C LEU A 121 -66.81 -53.83 -63.75
N GLN A 122 -65.91 -54.80 -63.59
CA GLN A 122 -65.98 -56.10 -64.27
C GLN A 122 -65.66 -57.24 -63.30
N ALA A 123 -66.50 -58.28 -63.33
CA ALA A 123 -66.33 -59.51 -62.56
C ALA A 123 -66.59 -60.75 -63.42
N THR A 124 -66.06 -61.90 -62.99
CA THR A 124 -66.32 -63.21 -63.61
C THR A 124 -66.85 -64.19 -62.57
N VAL A 125 -67.49 -65.27 -63.02
CA VAL A 125 -67.93 -66.36 -62.12
C VAL A 125 -66.73 -67.05 -61.44
N HIS A 126 -65.61 -67.17 -62.14
CA HIS A 126 -64.44 -67.95 -61.67
C HIS A 126 -63.51 -67.19 -60.72
N THR A 127 -63.59 -65.85 -60.67
CA THR A 127 -62.67 -65.02 -59.87
C THR A 127 -63.41 -64.09 -58.91
N LYS A 128 -63.15 -64.18 -57.60
CA LYS A 128 -63.72 -63.29 -56.58
C LYS A 128 -63.23 -61.83 -56.64
N ASN A 129 -62.23 -61.54 -57.47
CA ASN A 129 -61.72 -60.18 -57.69
C ASN A 129 -62.61 -59.42 -58.68
N VAL A 130 -62.75 -58.11 -58.46
CA VAL A 130 -63.39 -57.17 -59.39
C VAL A 130 -62.32 -56.28 -60.01
N THR A 131 -62.28 -56.20 -61.32
CA THR A 131 -61.46 -55.23 -62.04
C THR A 131 -62.24 -53.93 -62.16
N ALA A 132 -61.75 -52.88 -61.51
CA ALA A 132 -62.26 -51.52 -61.68
C ALA A 132 -61.37 -50.72 -62.65
N ALA A 133 -61.96 -49.94 -63.54
CA ALA A 133 -61.30 -48.89 -64.29
C ALA A 133 -62.02 -47.57 -63.99
N TYR A 134 -61.35 -46.69 -63.26
CA TYR A 134 -61.89 -45.39 -62.84
C TYR A 134 -61.74 -44.35 -63.94
N PHE A 135 -62.71 -43.45 -64.09
CA PHE A 135 -62.70 -42.41 -65.13
C PHE A 135 -63.22 -41.07 -64.62
N THR A 136 -62.76 -39.99 -65.25
CA THR A 136 -63.26 -38.63 -65.04
C THR A 136 -63.45 -37.93 -66.38
N THR A 137 -64.46 -37.06 -66.50
CA THR A 137 -64.71 -36.25 -67.71
C THR A 137 -65.43 -34.95 -67.35
N GLU A 138 -65.29 -33.93 -68.19
CA GLU A 138 -66.10 -32.71 -68.15
C GLU A 138 -67.45 -32.87 -68.90
N SER A 139 -67.63 -33.97 -69.62
CA SER A 139 -68.87 -34.36 -70.30
C SER A 139 -69.89 -34.97 -69.32
N ARG A 140 -71.17 -34.93 -69.69
CA ARG A 140 -72.29 -35.54 -68.96
C ARG A 140 -72.59 -36.95 -69.48
N VAL A 141 -73.31 -37.75 -68.70
CA VAL A 141 -73.61 -39.15 -69.05
C VAL A 141 -75.00 -39.30 -69.67
N ASP A 142 -75.07 -39.98 -70.81
CA ASP A 142 -76.29 -40.30 -71.55
C ASP A 142 -77.16 -39.06 -71.83
N THR A 143 -76.49 -38.01 -72.34
CA THR A 143 -77.09 -36.78 -72.89
C THR A 143 -76.65 -36.60 -74.36
N PRO A 144 -77.39 -35.85 -75.21
CA PRO A 144 -77.06 -35.69 -76.62
C PRO A 144 -75.61 -35.20 -76.87
N ASP A 145 -75.14 -34.25 -76.08
CA ASP A 145 -73.77 -33.69 -76.14
C ASP A 145 -72.83 -34.32 -75.08
N GLY A 146 -73.10 -35.58 -74.69
CA GLY A 146 -72.41 -36.29 -73.61
C GLY A 146 -71.63 -37.53 -74.05
N ILE A 147 -71.20 -38.32 -73.06
CA ILE A 147 -70.65 -39.66 -73.26
C ILE A 147 -71.71 -40.74 -73.00
N ARG A 148 -71.64 -41.84 -73.74
CA ARG A 148 -72.46 -43.04 -73.51
C ARG A 148 -71.67 -44.08 -72.70
N LEU A 149 -72.36 -44.83 -71.83
CA LEU A 149 -71.74 -45.94 -71.09
C LEU A 149 -72.15 -47.33 -71.63
N SER A 150 -73.06 -47.37 -72.59
CA SER A 150 -73.49 -48.54 -73.35
C SER A 150 -73.29 -48.33 -74.86
N GLY A 151 -73.13 -49.43 -75.60
CA GLY A 151 -73.16 -49.43 -77.07
C GLY A 151 -74.59 -49.52 -77.61
N GLU A 152 -74.74 -49.41 -78.93
CA GLU A 152 -76.05 -49.30 -79.61
C GLU A 152 -77.06 -50.43 -79.29
N SER A 153 -76.58 -51.65 -79.03
CA SER A 153 -77.39 -52.80 -78.60
C SER A 153 -77.44 -53.01 -77.07
N GLY A 154 -77.13 -51.97 -76.28
CA GLY A 154 -77.32 -51.93 -74.83
C GLY A 154 -76.18 -52.52 -73.97
N GLN A 155 -75.19 -53.17 -74.55
CA GLN A 155 -74.05 -53.72 -73.80
C GLN A 155 -73.16 -52.61 -73.19
N PRO A 156 -72.79 -52.68 -71.90
CA PRO A 156 -71.85 -51.74 -71.29
C PRO A 156 -70.45 -51.77 -71.94
N LEU A 157 -69.85 -50.60 -72.18
CA LEU A 157 -68.60 -50.47 -72.93
C LEU A 157 -67.40 -51.19 -72.28
N THR A 158 -66.44 -51.66 -73.10
CA THR A 158 -65.13 -52.15 -72.62
C THR A 158 -64.22 -51.01 -72.13
N LYS A 159 -63.09 -51.32 -71.46
CA LYS A 159 -62.12 -50.28 -71.05
C LYS A 159 -61.57 -49.49 -72.24
N ALA A 160 -61.37 -50.16 -73.39
CA ALA A 160 -60.87 -49.52 -74.61
C ALA A 160 -61.92 -48.56 -75.20
N GLN A 161 -63.14 -49.04 -75.43
CA GLN A 161 -64.26 -48.22 -75.94
C GLN A 161 -64.61 -47.05 -75.00
N LEU A 162 -64.49 -47.24 -73.68
CA LEU A 162 -64.66 -46.14 -72.73
C LEU A 162 -63.58 -45.06 -72.90
N ALA A 163 -62.32 -45.44 -73.12
CA ALA A 163 -61.24 -44.48 -73.35
C ALA A 163 -61.39 -43.74 -74.70
N GLU A 164 -61.95 -44.40 -75.70
CA GLU A 164 -62.29 -43.84 -77.01
C GLU A 164 -63.46 -42.84 -76.91
N GLU A 165 -64.58 -43.22 -76.29
CA GLU A 165 -65.76 -42.37 -76.08
C GLU A 165 -65.47 -41.14 -75.20
N LEU A 166 -64.55 -41.26 -74.22
CA LEU A 166 -64.09 -40.12 -73.41
C LEU A 166 -63.30 -39.09 -74.22
N GLY A 167 -62.58 -39.53 -75.27
CA GLY A 167 -61.79 -38.70 -76.16
C GLY A 167 -60.87 -37.71 -75.44
N THR A 168 -60.92 -36.44 -75.84
CA THR A 168 -60.20 -35.34 -75.18
C THR A 168 -60.98 -34.72 -74.00
N SER A 169 -62.22 -35.13 -73.76
CA SER A 169 -63.08 -34.58 -72.69
C SER A 169 -62.88 -35.25 -71.33
N GLY A 170 -62.13 -36.35 -71.28
CA GLY A 170 -61.95 -37.15 -70.07
C GLY A 170 -60.76 -38.10 -70.14
N THR A 171 -60.65 -38.98 -69.14
CA THR A 171 -59.52 -39.90 -68.99
C THR A 171 -59.92 -41.12 -68.17
N VAL A 172 -59.49 -42.31 -68.60
CA VAL A 172 -59.49 -43.53 -67.77
C VAL A 172 -58.15 -43.62 -67.04
N HIS A 173 -58.19 -43.66 -65.71
CA HIS A 173 -56.99 -43.58 -64.87
C HIS A 173 -56.27 -44.92 -64.77
N GLU A 174 -54.94 -44.86 -64.62
CA GLU A 174 -54.08 -46.03 -64.47
C GLU A 174 -54.27 -46.74 -63.11
N SER A 175 -54.53 -45.97 -62.05
CA SER A 175 -54.68 -46.47 -60.68
C SER A 175 -55.79 -45.75 -59.91
N ALA A 176 -56.20 -46.36 -58.80
CA ALA A 176 -57.15 -45.78 -57.86
C ALA A 176 -56.62 -44.47 -57.25
N ASP A 177 -55.33 -44.40 -56.91
CA ASP A 177 -54.72 -43.21 -56.28
C ASP A 177 -54.51 -42.05 -57.26
N ALA A 178 -54.26 -42.34 -58.54
CA ALA A 178 -54.23 -41.33 -59.60
C ALA A 178 -55.61 -40.66 -59.77
N TYR A 179 -56.65 -41.49 -59.92
CA TYR A 179 -58.05 -41.04 -59.93
C TYR A 179 -58.41 -40.25 -58.66
N ARG A 180 -58.08 -40.78 -57.47
CA ARG A 180 -58.32 -40.14 -56.18
C ARG A 180 -57.64 -38.78 -56.09
N THR A 181 -56.45 -38.64 -56.65
CA THR A 181 -55.71 -37.37 -56.71
C THR A 181 -56.41 -36.35 -57.62
N VAL A 182 -56.96 -36.76 -58.76
CA VAL A 182 -57.74 -35.88 -59.64
C VAL A 182 -59.06 -35.48 -58.97
N VAL A 183 -59.82 -36.43 -58.41
CA VAL A 183 -61.07 -36.15 -57.67
C VAL A 183 -60.81 -35.20 -56.48
N ARG A 184 -59.73 -35.40 -55.70
CA ARG A 184 -59.28 -34.50 -54.64
C ARG A 184 -58.98 -33.10 -55.18
N ARG A 185 -58.13 -32.98 -56.21
CA ARG A 185 -57.73 -31.68 -56.79
C ARG A 185 -58.89 -30.92 -57.41
N THR A 186 -59.86 -31.60 -58.02
CA THR A 186 -61.02 -30.95 -58.66
C THR A 186 -62.07 -30.54 -57.64
N LEU A 187 -62.50 -31.45 -56.75
CA LEU A 187 -63.62 -31.21 -55.83
C LEU A 187 -63.20 -30.55 -54.51
N TYR A 188 -61.94 -30.68 -54.10
CA TYR A 188 -61.44 -30.32 -52.76
C TYR A 188 -60.07 -29.62 -52.83
N ARG A 189 -59.95 -28.59 -53.67
CA ARG A 189 -58.71 -27.86 -54.01
C ARG A 189 -57.77 -27.54 -52.83
N GLY A 190 -58.31 -27.19 -51.66
CA GLY A 190 -57.54 -26.84 -50.46
C GLY A 190 -57.09 -28.02 -49.57
N LEU A 191 -57.37 -29.28 -49.93
CA LEU A 191 -57.00 -30.45 -49.12
C LEU A 191 -55.74 -31.15 -49.65
N ASN A 192 -54.74 -31.29 -48.77
CA ASN A 192 -53.65 -32.24 -48.96
C ASN A 192 -54.17 -33.69 -48.90
N GLU A 193 -53.32 -34.67 -49.20
CA GLU A 193 -53.76 -36.07 -49.30
C GLU A 193 -54.17 -36.68 -47.96
N GLN A 194 -53.43 -36.37 -46.89
CA GLN A 194 -53.75 -36.82 -45.53
C GLN A 194 -55.14 -36.33 -45.09
N ARG A 195 -55.41 -35.02 -45.20
CA ARG A 195 -56.73 -34.43 -44.91
C ARG A 195 -57.84 -35.02 -45.77
N TYR A 196 -57.53 -35.50 -46.98
CA TYR A 196 -58.53 -36.14 -47.83
C TYR A 196 -58.90 -37.55 -47.36
N ASP A 197 -57.97 -38.42 -46.92
CA ASP A 197 -58.38 -39.70 -46.31
C ASP A 197 -58.98 -39.50 -44.90
N SER A 198 -58.62 -38.43 -44.16
CA SER A 198 -59.35 -38.02 -42.95
C SER A 198 -60.82 -37.64 -43.27
N LEU A 199 -61.05 -36.83 -44.31
CA LEU A 199 -62.40 -36.50 -44.79
C LEU A 199 -63.17 -37.76 -45.23
N LEU A 200 -62.54 -38.65 -46.01
CA LEU A 200 -63.16 -39.91 -46.41
C LEU A 200 -63.46 -40.80 -45.19
N THR A 201 -62.62 -40.78 -44.15
CA THR A 201 -62.85 -41.49 -42.89
C THR A 201 -64.05 -40.92 -42.13
N ALA A 202 -64.14 -39.60 -41.99
CA ALA A 202 -65.31 -38.94 -41.41
C ALA A 202 -66.60 -39.26 -42.20
N LEU A 203 -66.56 -39.21 -43.53
CA LEU A 203 -67.69 -39.57 -44.39
C LEU A 203 -68.10 -41.05 -44.25
N ARG A 204 -67.13 -41.96 -44.07
CA ARG A 204 -67.41 -43.39 -43.79
C ARG A 204 -68.13 -43.57 -42.45
N GLN A 205 -67.68 -42.89 -41.39
CA GLN A 205 -68.31 -42.95 -40.06
C GLN A 205 -69.72 -42.35 -40.06
N LEU A 206 -69.88 -41.13 -40.61
CA LEU A 206 -71.16 -40.40 -40.67
C LEU A 206 -72.24 -41.11 -41.51
N ARG A 207 -71.86 -42.06 -42.37
CA ARG A 207 -72.78 -42.87 -43.18
C ARG A 207 -73.36 -44.07 -42.42
N THR A 208 -72.87 -44.38 -41.20
CA THR A 208 -73.38 -45.50 -40.41
C THR A 208 -74.79 -45.21 -39.86
N PRO A 209 -75.74 -46.16 -39.95
CA PRO A 209 -77.07 -45.97 -39.38
C PRO A 209 -77.01 -46.00 -37.85
N LYS A 210 -77.81 -45.13 -37.21
CA LYS A 210 -77.80 -44.84 -35.76
C LYS A 210 -76.46 -44.29 -35.24
N LEU A 211 -76.02 -43.15 -35.78
CA LEU A 211 -74.85 -42.41 -35.29
C LEU A 211 -74.86 -42.20 -33.75
N SER A 212 -76.05 -42.04 -33.15
CA SER A 212 -76.26 -41.88 -31.70
C SER A 212 -75.96 -43.12 -30.85
N GLU A 213 -75.85 -44.32 -31.41
CA GLU A 213 -75.45 -45.54 -30.65
C GLU A 213 -73.93 -45.74 -30.59
N ARG A 214 -73.13 -44.90 -31.26
CA ARG A 214 -71.66 -45.06 -31.36
C ARG A 214 -70.86 -43.74 -31.36
N LEU A 215 -71.46 -42.63 -30.92
CA LEU A 215 -70.75 -41.35 -30.76
C LEU A 215 -69.93 -41.35 -29.47
N ASP A 216 -68.65 -41.73 -29.58
CA ASP A 216 -67.65 -41.42 -28.58
C ASP A 216 -67.17 -39.95 -28.74
N PRO A 217 -67.35 -39.08 -27.73
CA PRO A 217 -66.82 -37.72 -27.76
C PRO A 217 -65.29 -37.64 -27.86
N GLY A 218 -64.57 -38.63 -27.33
CA GLY A 218 -63.10 -38.71 -27.39
C GLY A 218 -62.63 -38.85 -28.84
N LEU A 219 -63.03 -39.93 -29.51
CA LEU A 219 -62.76 -40.17 -30.93
C LEU A 219 -63.22 -39.00 -31.83
N LEU A 220 -64.35 -38.35 -31.53
CA LEU A 220 -64.78 -37.18 -32.30
C LEU A 220 -63.85 -35.98 -32.08
N SER A 221 -63.39 -35.74 -30.85
CA SER A 221 -62.42 -34.69 -30.52
C SER A 221 -61.07 -34.93 -31.21
N GLU A 222 -60.58 -36.17 -31.21
CA GLU A 222 -59.35 -36.56 -31.91
C GLU A 222 -59.46 -36.37 -33.42
N LEU A 223 -60.58 -36.80 -34.03
CA LEU A 223 -60.83 -36.66 -35.47
C LEU A 223 -61.01 -35.20 -35.91
N LEU A 224 -61.53 -34.32 -35.05
CA LEU A 224 -61.60 -32.88 -35.32
C LEU A 224 -60.25 -32.20 -35.10
N SER A 225 -59.53 -32.55 -34.03
CA SER A 225 -58.21 -31.98 -33.70
C SER A 225 -57.16 -32.35 -34.75
N SER A 226 -57.14 -33.60 -35.22
CA SER A 226 -56.27 -34.06 -36.32
C SER A 226 -56.67 -33.52 -37.70
N ALA A 227 -57.83 -32.85 -37.82
CA ALA A 227 -58.25 -32.13 -39.02
C ALA A 227 -57.91 -30.63 -38.99
N LEU A 228 -57.38 -30.09 -37.88
CA LEU A 228 -56.96 -28.70 -37.76
C LEU A 228 -55.72 -28.36 -38.64
N PRO A 229 -55.39 -27.06 -38.79
CA PRO A 229 -54.09 -26.64 -39.30
C PRO A 229 -52.93 -27.14 -38.41
N PRO A 230 -51.85 -27.71 -38.98
CA PRO A 230 -50.57 -27.71 -38.27
C PRO A 230 -50.06 -26.27 -38.16
N LEU A 231 -49.21 -26.02 -37.16
CA LEU A 231 -48.48 -24.75 -37.02
C LEU A 231 -47.58 -24.52 -38.25
N GLY A 232 -47.35 -23.25 -38.58
CA GLY A 232 -46.45 -22.85 -39.64
C GLY A 232 -44.99 -23.07 -39.26
N GLU A 233 -44.16 -23.50 -40.21
CA GLU A 233 -42.72 -23.71 -39.99
C GLU A 233 -42.01 -22.42 -39.52
N GLY A 234 -42.48 -21.25 -39.96
CA GLY A 234 -41.99 -19.95 -39.48
C GLY A 234 -42.35 -19.66 -38.01
N GLU A 235 -43.55 -20.01 -37.56
CA GLU A 235 -43.99 -19.83 -36.16
C GLU A 235 -43.12 -20.66 -35.21
N ILE A 236 -42.77 -21.89 -35.63
CA ILE A 236 -41.85 -22.77 -34.92
C ILE A 236 -40.43 -22.18 -34.87
N HIS A 237 -39.97 -21.55 -35.95
CA HIS A 237 -38.65 -20.92 -36.02
C HIS A 237 -38.54 -19.68 -35.13
N GLU A 238 -39.54 -18.79 -35.12
CA GLU A 238 -39.59 -17.62 -34.23
C GLU A 238 -39.56 -18.03 -32.75
N ILE A 239 -40.31 -19.08 -32.39
CA ILE A 239 -40.30 -19.63 -31.03
C ILE A 239 -38.91 -20.19 -30.66
N ALA A 240 -38.27 -20.95 -31.57
CA ALA A 240 -36.94 -21.50 -31.35
C ALA A 240 -35.87 -20.42 -31.16
N GLU A 241 -35.87 -19.39 -32.01
CA GLU A 241 -34.93 -18.25 -31.90
C GLU A 241 -35.16 -17.46 -30.61
N GLY A 242 -36.42 -17.31 -30.18
CA GLY A 242 -36.78 -16.74 -28.89
C GLY A 242 -36.21 -17.52 -27.69
N PHE A 243 -36.26 -18.85 -27.72
CA PHE A 243 -35.66 -19.69 -26.68
C PHE A 243 -34.12 -19.63 -26.67
N GLU A 244 -33.46 -19.73 -27.83
CA GLU A 244 -31.99 -19.58 -27.90
C GLU A 244 -31.51 -18.22 -27.36
N ARG A 245 -32.27 -17.15 -27.67
CA ARG A 245 -32.00 -15.79 -27.19
C ARG A 245 -32.15 -15.68 -25.67
N LEU A 246 -33.17 -16.31 -25.09
CA LEU A 246 -33.38 -16.37 -23.63
C LEU A 246 -32.30 -17.19 -22.92
N ASP A 247 -31.89 -18.32 -23.46
CA ASP A 247 -30.84 -19.16 -22.85
C ASP A 247 -29.45 -18.54 -22.94
N ARG A 248 -29.17 -17.80 -24.03
CA ARG A 248 -27.96 -16.95 -24.14
C ARG A 248 -27.93 -15.87 -23.05
N GLN A 249 -29.04 -15.16 -22.83
CA GLN A 249 -29.17 -14.15 -21.78
C GLN A 249 -29.06 -14.77 -20.36
N ARG A 250 -29.54 -16.00 -20.16
CA ARG A 250 -29.41 -16.72 -18.89
C ARG A 250 -27.96 -17.02 -18.53
N GLU A 251 -27.15 -17.51 -19.46
CA GLU A 251 -25.73 -17.76 -19.18
C GLU A 251 -24.92 -16.46 -19.08
N GLU A 252 -25.25 -15.42 -19.86
CA GLU A 252 -24.65 -14.08 -19.73
C GLU A 252 -24.87 -13.49 -18.32
N LEU A 253 -26.10 -13.56 -17.79
CA LEU A 253 -26.40 -13.18 -16.40
C LEU A 253 -25.65 -14.05 -15.38
N ARG A 254 -25.50 -15.35 -15.65
CA ARG A 254 -24.80 -16.29 -14.76
C ARG A 254 -23.30 -16.03 -14.70
N LEU A 255 -22.70 -15.60 -15.81
CA LEU A 255 -21.31 -15.15 -15.89
C LEU A 255 -21.16 -13.80 -15.16
N LEU A 256 -22.08 -12.85 -15.35
CA LEU A 256 -22.03 -11.56 -14.68
C LEU A 256 -22.16 -11.65 -13.15
N ASP A 257 -23.09 -12.46 -12.62
CA ASP A 257 -23.21 -12.72 -11.17
C ASP A 257 -21.94 -13.40 -10.61
N ARG A 258 -21.21 -14.19 -11.42
CA ARG A 258 -19.91 -14.75 -11.05
C ARG A 258 -18.81 -13.69 -11.01
N ASP A 259 -18.71 -12.85 -12.03
CA ASP A 259 -17.67 -11.82 -12.13
C ASP A 259 -17.80 -10.78 -11.02
N VAL A 260 -19.03 -10.41 -10.63
CA VAL A 260 -19.31 -9.62 -9.41
C VAL A 260 -18.77 -10.33 -8.17
N ALA A 261 -19.03 -11.63 -8.00
CA ALA A 261 -18.56 -12.38 -6.84
C ALA A 261 -17.02 -12.54 -6.77
N GLU A 262 -16.31 -12.58 -7.90
CA GLU A 262 -14.84 -12.53 -7.92
C GLU A 262 -14.31 -11.10 -7.66
N ALA A 263 -14.98 -10.07 -8.17
CA ALA A 263 -14.64 -8.67 -7.90
C ALA A 263 -14.76 -8.31 -6.40
N ASP A 264 -15.80 -8.78 -5.71
CA ASP A 264 -15.95 -8.61 -4.26
C ASP A 264 -14.84 -9.31 -3.47
N ARG A 265 -14.44 -10.53 -3.88
CA ARG A 265 -13.29 -11.23 -3.26
C ARG A 265 -11.98 -10.49 -3.49
N LEU A 266 -11.79 -9.93 -4.69
CA LEU A 266 -10.63 -9.10 -5.01
C LEU A 266 -10.62 -7.83 -4.15
N ALA A 267 -11.73 -7.12 -4.05
CA ALA A 267 -11.87 -5.92 -3.22
C ALA A 267 -11.61 -6.22 -1.72
N ALA A 268 -12.13 -7.34 -1.20
CA ALA A 268 -11.86 -7.78 0.17
C ALA A 268 -10.37 -8.10 0.39
N ARG A 269 -9.72 -8.80 -0.55
CA ARG A 269 -8.28 -9.13 -0.50
C ARG A 269 -7.42 -7.87 -0.61
N GLN A 270 -7.75 -6.94 -1.49
CA GLN A 270 -7.06 -5.66 -1.65
C GLN A 270 -7.20 -4.78 -0.41
N ARG A 271 -8.38 -4.72 0.22
CA ARG A 271 -8.57 -4.06 1.52
C ARG A 271 -7.66 -4.65 2.60
N GLY A 272 -7.54 -5.98 2.66
CA GLY A 272 -6.63 -6.66 3.58
C GLY A 272 -5.14 -6.42 3.30
N TYR A 273 -4.75 -6.26 2.03
CA TYR A 273 -3.39 -5.87 1.64
C TYR A 273 -3.10 -4.41 2.01
N ALA A 274 -3.98 -3.48 1.62
CA ALA A 274 -3.85 -2.06 1.96
C ALA A 274 -3.77 -1.82 3.48
N GLN A 275 -4.56 -2.54 4.29
CA GLN A 275 -4.46 -2.48 5.75
C GLN A 275 -3.10 -2.93 6.30
N ARG A 276 -2.39 -3.86 5.64
CA ARG A 276 -1.02 -4.26 6.03
C ARG A 276 -0.01 -3.18 5.65
N VAL A 277 -0.11 -2.64 4.44
CA VAL A 277 0.77 -1.55 3.96
C VAL A 277 0.61 -0.30 4.83
N LEU A 278 -0.62 0.11 5.13
CA LEU A 278 -0.92 1.24 6.01
C LEU A 278 -0.41 1.01 7.45
N ARG A 279 -0.49 -0.21 7.99
CA ARG A 279 0.11 -0.53 9.30
C ARG A 279 1.63 -0.47 9.30
N ALA A 280 2.28 -0.94 8.23
CA ALA A 280 3.73 -0.84 8.08
C ALA A 280 4.19 0.64 7.96
N ALA A 281 3.47 1.45 7.16
CA ALA A 281 3.73 2.88 7.05
C ALA A 281 3.50 3.62 8.39
N ALA A 282 2.41 3.32 9.11
CA ALA A 282 2.15 3.90 10.42
C ALA A 282 3.26 3.54 11.43
N ALA A 283 3.71 2.27 11.46
CA ALA A 283 4.82 1.85 12.32
C ALA A 283 6.14 2.56 11.96
N ALA A 284 6.41 2.79 10.67
CA ALA A 284 7.56 3.56 10.23
C ALA A 284 7.49 5.02 10.69
N VAL A 285 6.32 5.67 10.60
CA VAL A 285 6.10 7.04 11.10
C VAL A 285 6.26 7.11 12.63
N THR A 286 5.73 6.16 13.40
CA THR A 286 5.94 6.10 14.85
C THR A 286 7.42 5.90 15.20
N SER A 287 8.14 5.04 14.46
CA SER A 287 9.57 4.84 14.65
C SER A 287 10.37 6.12 14.34
N ALA A 288 10.03 6.82 13.26
CA ALA A 288 10.65 8.09 12.88
C ALA A 288 10.39 9.20 13.93
N GLY A 289 9.19 9.24 14.52
CA GLY A 289 8.87 10.12 15.65
C GLY A 289 9.78 9.87 16.85
N HIS A 290 9.96 8.62 17.27
CA HIS A 290 10.89 8.28 18.36
C HIS A 290 12.36 8.60 18.03
N THR A 291 12.77 8.46 16.76
CA THR A 291 14.11 8.91 16.32
C THR A 291 14.24 10.43 16.39
N LEU A 292 13.22 11.18 15.99
CA LEU A 292 13.18 12.65 16.08
C LEU A 292 13.21 13.12 17.54
N ASP A 293 12.45 12.50 18.45
CA ASP A 293 12.46 12.81 19.89
C ASP A 293 13.86 12.62 20.48
N SER A 294 14.54 11.52 20.11
CA SER A 294 15.89 11.18 20.56
C SER A 294 16.94 12.18 20.04
N LEU A 295 16.89 12.50 18.74
CA LEU A 295 17.79 13.49 18.14
C LEU A 295 17.54 14.91 18.69
N ALA A 296 16.28 15.28 18.94
CA ALA A 296 15.93 16.55 19.56
C ALA A 296 16.43 16.63 21.02
N ALA A 297 16.50 15.50 21.74
CA ALA A 297 17.14 15.43 23.06
C ALA A 297 18.66 15.60 22.97
N GLU A 298 19.33 14.89 22.05
CA GLU A 298 20.77 15.05 21.84
C GLU A 298 21.14 16.50 21.44
N VAL A 299 20.39 17.12 20.52
CA VAL A 299 20.59 18.52 20.11
C VAL A 299 20.43 19.50 21.28
N ARG A 300 19.56 19.22 22.26
CA ARG A 300 19.48 20.03 23.49
C ARG A 300 20.75 19.87 24.32
N THR A 301 21.15 18.64 24.64
CA THR A 301 22.36 18.36 25.43
C THR A 301 23.65 18.89 24.78
N LYS A 302 23.76 18.86 23.45
CA LYS A 302 24.91 19.44 22.73
C LYS A 302 24.92 20.98 22.76
N ARG A 303 23.75 21.63 22.73
CA ARG A 303 23.63 23.10 22.88
C ARG A 303 23.88 23.56 24.31
N GLU A 304 23.44 22.76 25.29
CA GLU A 304 23.75 22.97 26.71
C GLU A 304 25.26 22.87 26.94
N ALA A 305 25.90 21.78 26.49
CA ALA A 305 27.35 21.61 26.60
C ALA A 305 28.18 22.71 25.90
N LEU A 306 27.74 23.21 24.73
CA LEU A 306 28.40 24.35 24.06
C LEU A 306 28.32 25.62 24.92
N LYS A 307 27.13 25.93 25.46
CA LYS A 307 26.92 27.10 26.32
C LYS A 307 27.69 26.99 27.64
N ASP A 308 27.75 25.79 28.21
CA ASP A 308 28.47 25.54 29.45
C ASP A 308 29.99 25.70 29.23
N ALA A 309 30.55 25.23 28.10
CA ALA A 309 31.94 25.48 27.72
C ALA A 309 32.26 26.97 27.47
N GLU A 310 31.31 27.76 26.94
CA GLU A 310 31.44 29.22 26.85
C GLU A 310 31.51 29.86 28.25
N GLY A 311 30.63 29.43 29.17
CA GLY A 311 30.64 29.89 30.56
C GLY A 311 31.87 29.48 31.37
N GLU A 312 32.40 28.28 31.13
CA GLU A 312 33.64 27.79 31.76
C GLU A 312 34.87 28.57 31.28
N LEU A 313 34.95 28.93 29.99
CA LEU A 313 36.02 29.78 29.47
C LEU A 313 35.97 31.20 30.04
N ASP A 314 34.78 31.81 30.14
CA ASP A 314 34.61 33.12 30.78
C ASP A 314 35.03 33.06 32.26
N ALA A 315 34.56 32.05 33.00
CA ALA A 315 34.89 31.86 34.41
C ALA A 315 36.38 31.53 34.66
N ALA A 316 37.04 30.80 33.75
CA ALA A 316 38.48 30.55 33.82
C ALA A 316 39.30 31.81 33.48
N THR A 317 38.82 32.62 32.53
CA THR A 317 39.46 33.89 32.15
C THR A 317 39.38 34.92 33.28
N VAL A 318 38.26 35.02 33.98
CA VAL A 318 38.12 35.89 35.17
C VAL A 318 39.05 35.43 36.30
N ARG A 319 39.07 34.11 36.63
CA ARG A 319 39.97 33.56 37.65
C ARG A 319 41.45 33.81 37.34
N LEU A 320 41.85 33.73 36.06
CA LEU A 320 43.22 34.03 35.64
C LEU A 320 43.57 35.51 35.91
N ALA A 321 42.69 36.45 35.54
CA ALA A 321 42.91 37.88 35.81
C ALA A 321 42.94 38.22 37.31
N GLU A 322 42.17 37.50 38.14
CA GLU A 322 42.20 37.64 39.60
C GLU A 322 43.52 37.15 40.22
N GLU A 323 44.08 36.03 39.77
CA GLU A 323 45.37 35.52 40.25
C GLU A 323 46.55 36.32 39.68
N GLU A 324 46.48 36.80 38.43
CA GLU A 324 47.44 37.77 37.86
C GLU A 324 47.54 39.05 38.70
N SER A 325 46.38 39.61 39.09
CA SER A 325 46.30 40.80 39.95
C SER A 325 46.87 40.55 41.35
N GLN A 326 46.61 39.38 41.93
CA GLN A 326 47.18 38.98 43.23
C GLN A 326 48.69 38.78 43.17
N GLU A 327 49.22 38.12 42.12
CA GLU A 327 50.66 37.95 41.94
C GLU A 327 51.36 39.31 41.80
N LEU A 328 50.80 40.23 41.00
CA LEU A 328 51.31 41.59 40.82
C LEU A 328 51.33 42.38 42.14
N ALA A 329 50.26 42.27 42.94
CA ALA A 329 50.19 42.92 44.26
C ALA A 329 51.24 42.37 45.24
N LEU A 330 51.41 41.04 45.29
CA LEU A 330 52.40 40.39 46.14
C LEU A 330 53.84 40.69 45.67
N ALA A 331 54.09 40.75 44.36
CA ALA A 331 55.37 41.15 43.79
C ALA A 331 55.73 42.60 44.18
N ALA A 332 54.78 43.53 44.07
CA ALA A 332 54.95 44.91 44.49
C ALA A 332 55.17 45.05 46.01
N GLN A 333 54.49 44.24 46.83
CA GLN A 333 54.70 44.19 48.27
C GLN A 333 56.10 43.65 48.62
N ILE A 334 56.59 42.61 47.94
CA ILE A 334 57.95 42.10 48.09
C ILE A 334 58.98 43.16 47.72
N GLU A 335 58.79 43.88 46.61
CA GLU A 335 59.74 44.91 46.20
C GLU A 335 59.76 46.09 47.18
N GLY A 336 58.60 46.60 47.60
CA GLY A 336 58.52 47.62 48.64
C GLY A 336 59.15 47.20 49.98
N LEU A 337 59.06 45.92 50.34
CA LEU A 337 59.78 45.37 51.50
C LEU A 337 61.30 45.35 51.29
N LYS A 338 61.81 45.06 50.08
CA LYS A 338 63.25 45.14 49.76
C LYS A 338 63.76 46.57 49.67
N GLU A 339 62.97 47.50 49.14
CA GLU A 339 63.33 48.92 49.02
C GLU A 339 63.29 49.65 50.36
N SER A 340 62.57 49.12 51.35
CA SER A 340 62.50 49.71 52.69
C SER A 340 63.89 49.99 53.28
N GLU A 341 64.05 51.17 53.90
CA GLU A 341 65.31 51.59 54.54
C GLU A 341 65.83 50.53 55.52
N ALA A 342 64.92 49.89 56.26
CA ALA A 342 65.27 48.83 57.19
C ALA A 342 65.83 47.59 56.48
N TYR A 343 65.31 47.19 55.31
CA TYR A 343 65.88 46.10 54.52
C TYR A 343 67.31 46.44 54.08
N GLN A 344 67.51 47.60 53.49
CA GLN A 344 68.81 48.07 52.98
C GLN A 344 69.85 48.28 54.09
N ALA A 345 69.47 48.92 55.20
CA ALA A 345 70.36 49.14 56.35
C ALA A 345 70.84 47.82 57.00
N GLY A 346 70.10 46.72 56.85
CA GLY A 346 70.57 45.39 57.27
C GLY A 346 71.68 44.83 56.37
N GLY A 347 71.78 45.27 55.11
CA GLY A 347 72.93 45.01 54.23
C GLY A 347 74.16 45.81 54.67
N GLU A 348 73.97 47.10 54.98
CA GLU A 348 75.03 47.92 55.57
C GLU A 348 75.51 47.38 56.93
N LEU A 349 74.62 46.89 57.79
CA LEU A 349 74.98 46.25 59.05
C LEU A 349 75.81 44.98 58.84
N HIS A 350 75.59 44.23 57.76
CA HIS A 350 76.44 43.09 57.39
C HIS A 350 77.83 43.55 56.91
N ARG A 351 77.92 44.65 56.16
CA ARG A 351 79.19 45.28 55.75
C ARG A 351 79.97 45.76 56.99
N LEU A 352 79.35 46.59 57.83
CA LEU A 352 79.90 47.12 59.09
C LEU A 352 80.36 46.01 60.04
N ARG A 353 79.65 44.87 60.10
CA ARG A 353 80.06 43.72 60.92
C ARG A 353 81.35 43.07 60.40
N THR A 354 81.50 42.98 59.09
CA THR A 354 82.72 42.47 58.44
C THR A 354 83.90 43.44 58.63
N GLU A 355 83.66 44.74 58.51
CA GLU A 355 84.64 45.80 58.81
C GLU A 355 85.10 45.77 60.28
N ALA A 356 84.17 45.64 61.22
CA ALA A 356 84.46 45.55 62.66
C ALA A 356 85.25 44.28 63.04
N GLN A 357 84.98 43.15 62.37
CA GLN A 357 85.74 41.91 62.53
C GLN A 357 87.21 42.13 62.12
N ALA A 358 87.46 42.71 60.95
CA ALA A 358 88.81 43.02 60.45
C ALA A 358 89.55 44.02 61.35
N ALA A 359 88.86 45.02 61.89
CA ALA A 359 89.42 45.97 62.84
C ALA A 359 89.84 45.30 64.17
N HIS A 360 89.06 44.34 64.67
CA HIS A 360 89.40 43.60 65.90
C HIS A 360 90.70 42.79 65.74
N GLU A 361 90.91 42.16 64.59
CA GLU A 361 92.14 41.42 64.28
C GLU A 361 93.36 42.35 64.17
N ALA A 362 93.20 43.56 63.62
CA ALA A 362 94.27 44.56 63.62
C ALA A 362 94.64 45.01 65.04
N ALA A 363 93.65 45.21 65.91
CA ALA A 363 93.85 45.55 67.32
C ALA A 363 94.44 44.40 68.17
N ALA A 364 94.39 43.15 67.70
CA ALA A 364 95.14 42.04 68.32
C ALA A 364 96.64 42.17 68.00
N ARG A 365 96.99 42.28 66.71
CA ARG A 365 98.38 42.35 66.22
C ARG A 365 99.22 43.47 66.88
N LEU A 366 98.61 44.62 67.18
CA LEU A 366 99.25 45.74 67.89
C LEU A 366 99.58 45.43 69.36
N ARG A 367 98.77 44.61 70.05
CA ARG A 367 99.01 44.24 71.45
C ARG A 367 100.18 43.27 71.59
N ASP A 368 100.33 42.34 70.66
CA ASP A 368 101.47 41.40 70.64
C ASP A 368 102.81 42.12 70.45
N GLN A 369 102.82 43.17 69.60
CA GLN A 369 104.00 44.04 69.39
C GLN A 369 104.38 44.79 70.68
N ALA A 370 103.41 45.38 71.38
CA ALA A 370 103.66 46.05 72.67
C ALA A 370 104.19 45.07 73.73
N GLY A 371 103.65 43.85 73.78
CA GLY A 371 104.12 42.79 74.68
C GLY A 371 105.57 42.32 74.40
N ALA A 372 106.05 42.44 73.16
CA ALA A 372 107.44 42.18 72.82
C ALA A 372 108.39 43.31 73.31
N ALA A 373 107.99 44.57 73.15
CA ALA A 373 108.78 45.73 73.59
C ALA A 373 109.01 45.73 75.11
N ALA A 374 107.97 45.42 75.91
CA ALA A 374 108.07 45.37 77.37
C ALA A 374 109.16 44.38 77.86
N ARG A 375 109.21 43.18 77.27
CA ARG A 375 110.20 42.13 77.62
C ARG A 375 111.64 42.56 77.33
N ALA A 376 111.86 43.42 76.34
CA ALA A 376 113.20 43.96 76.03
C ALA A 376 113.67 45.04 77.04
N SER A 377 112.75 45.62 77.83
CA SER A 377 113.10 46.63 78.84
C SER A 377 113.71 45.98 80.09
N SER A 378 113.02 45.00 80.69
CA SER A 378 113.48 44.36 81.94
C SER A 378 114.84 43.68 81.82
N ALA A 379 115.16 43.13 80.64
CA ALA A 379 116.47 42.53 80.36
C ALA A 379 117.64 43.53 80.42
N LYS A 380 117.40 44.86 80.36
CA LYS A 380 118.44 45.88 80.59
C LYS A 380 118.65 46.18 82.09
N GLU A 381 117.61 46.02 82.91
CA GLU A 381 117.64 46.37 84.34
C GLU A 381 118.47 45.37 85.14
N GLU A 382 118.34 44.07 84.84
CA GLU A 382 119.16 43.00 85.45
C GLU A 382 120.65 43.17 85.16
N LEU A 383 121.01 43.64 83.95
CA LEU A 383 122.40 43.86 83.54
C LEU A 383 123.06 45.00 84.34
N ALA A 384 122.28 46.01 84.75
CA ALA A 384 122.77 47.16 85.52
C ALA A 384 123.07 46.80 86.99
N ALA A 385 122.32 45.86 87.57
CA ALA A 385 122.53 45.41 88.95
C ALA A 385 123.90 44.71 89.14
N LEU A 386 124.29 43.85 88.19
CA LEU A 386 125.57 43.15 88.17
C LEU A 386 126.78 44.11 88.12
N ALA A 387 126.64 45.27 87.50
CA ALA A 387 127.72 46.26 87.40
C ALA A 387 128.01 46.98 88.73
N GLN A 388 127.02 47.14 89.62
CA GLN A 388 127.22 47.85 90.90
C GLN A 388 128.02 47.04 91.92
N ASP A 389 127.89 45.72 91.94
CA ASP A 389 128.51 44.90 92.98
C ASP A 389 130.04 44.79 92.77
N GLY A 390 130.49 44.64 91.52
CA GLY A 390 131.93 44.65 91.17
C GLY A 390 132.65 45.95 91.57
N ALA A 391 131.97 47.09 91.55
CA ALA A 391 132.54 48.38 91.95
C ALA A 391 132.88 48.44 93.45
N ARG A 392 132.11 47.74 94.31
CA ARG A 392 132.34 47.71 95.77
C ARG A 392 133.60 46.92 96.13
N THR A 393 133.85 45.81 95.43
CA THR A 393 135.03 44.95 95.65
C THR A 393 136.34 45.67 95.30
N ALA A 394 136.33 46.53 94.27
CA ALA A 394 137.51 47.28 93.86
C ALA A 394 137.97 48.31 94.91
N ALA A 395 137.03 48.99 95.58
CA ALA A 395 137.34 50.01 96.59
C ALA A 395 138.12 49.44 97.79
N ALA A 396 137.72 48.26 98.28
CA ALA A 396 138.35 47.61 99.43
C ALA A 396 139.82 47.19 99.19
N LEU A 397 140.22 46.96 97.94
CA LEU A 397 141.60 46.66 97.57
C LEU A 397 142.48 47.92 97.53
N ALA A 398 141.93 49.06 97.10
CA ALA A 398 142.66 50.31 96.98
C ALA A 398 143.17 50.86 98.32
N ASP A 399 142.34 50.80 99.38
CA ASP A 399 142.75 51.26 100.72
C ASP A 399 143.78 50.34 101.38
N ARG A 400 143.75 49.05 101.06
CA ARG A 400 144.77 48.09 101.52
C ARG A 400 146.14 48.43 100.93
N ALA A 401 146.20 48.71 99.62
CA ALA A 401 147.42 49.14 98.94
C ALA A 401 147.98 50.48 99.50
N ARG A 402 147.10 51.47 99.78
CA ARG A 402 147.49 52.73 100.45
C ARG A 402 148.13 52.47 101.82
N GLY A 403 147.53 51.58 102.62
CA GLY A 403 148.02 51.19 103.94
C GLY A 403 149.33 50.38 103.96
N GLU A 404 149.75 49.82 102.82
CA GLU A 404 151.04 49.12 102.66
C GLU A 404 152.11 50.05 102.07
N ALA A 405 151.75 50.92 101.12
CA ALA A 405 152.64 51.93 100.54
C ALA A 405 153.22 52.88 101.60
N ARG A 406 152.39 53.39 102.52
CA ARG A 406 152.85 54.25 103.64
C ARG A 406 153.94 53.56 104.46
N ARG A 407 153.74 52.28 104.81
CA ARG A 407 154.67 51.47 105.61
C ARG A 407 155.93 51.06 104.84
N ALA A 408 155.92 51.08 103.50
CA ALA A 408 157.11 50.91 102.68
C ALA A 408 157.95 52.20 102.63
N ALA A 409 157.33 53.37 102.42
CA ALA A 409 158.02 54.66 102.42
C ALA A 409 158.69 54.98 103.77
N GLU A 410 158.04 54.60 104.87
CA GLU A 410 158.53 54.74 106.24
C GLU A 410 159.81 53.90 106.48
N ARG A 411 159.87 52.66 105.98
CA ARG A 411 161.08 51.81 106.03
C ARG A 411 162.21 52.28 105.10
N ALA A 412 161.91 53.09 104.10
CA ALA A 412 162.88 53.65 103.16
C ALA A 412 163.39 55.06 103.55
N GLY A 413 162.87 55.66 104.62
CA GLY A 413 163.21 57.02 105.04
C GLY A 413 162.64 58.13 104.15
N LEU A 414 161.69 57.82 103.25
CA LEU A 414 161.19 58.71 102.19
C LEU A 414 159.78 59.27 102.48
N LEU A 415 159.40 59.35 103.76
CA LEU A 415 158.02 59.66 104.18
C LEU A 415 157.49 61.00 103.63
N GLY A 416 158.33 62.06 103.62
CA GLY A 416 157.92 63.38 103.12
C GLY A 416 157.55 63.38 101.63
N VAL A 417 158.31 62.67 100.79
CA VAL A 417 158.05 62.55 99.35
C VAL A 417 156.73 61.80 99.08
N HIS A 418 156.41 60.83 99.93
CA HIS A 418 155.15 60.07 99.85
C HIS A 418 153.92 60.95 100.19
N GLU A 419 153.99 61.80 101.21
CA GLU A 419 152.88 62.68 101.59
C GLU A 419 152.65 63.84 100.59
N GLU A 420 153.70 64.30 99.90
CA GLU A 420 153.59 65.29 98.83
C GLU A 420 152.99 64.67 97.55
N SER A 421 153.45 63.47 97.17
CA SER A 421 152.90 62.68 96.05
C SER A 421 151.39 62.41 96.21
N ALA A 422 150.94 62.17 97.44
CA ALA A 422 149.53 61.88 97.74
C ALA A 422 148.59 63.09 97.51
N ARG A 423 149.11 64.33 97.46
CA ARG A 423 148.30 65.55 97.25
C ARG A 423 148.11 65.90 95.77
N ALA A 424 149.03 65.49 94.90
CA ALA A 424 148.95 65.76 93.46
C ALA A 424 147.77 65.02 92.78
N ALA A 425 147.44 63.81 93.25
CA ALA A 425 146.43 62.94 92.64
C ALA A 425 144.96 63.38 92.85
N ALA A 426 144.71 64.55 93.44
CA ALA A 426 143.37 65.00 93.84
C ALA A 426 142.77 66.14 92.99
N HIS A 427 143.44 66.55 91.89
CA HIS A 427 143.13 67.82 91.22
C HIS A 427 142.31 67.75 89.90
N ASP A 428 142.20 66.58 89.27
CA ASP A 428 141.77 66.44 87.85
C ASP A 428 140.30 65.99 87.62
N ALA A 429 139.42 66.04 88.64
CA ALA A 429 138.11 65.36 88.59
C ALA A 429 136.87 66.25 88.92
N ARG A 430 136.86 67.53 88.53
CA ARG A 430 135.67 68.41 88.65
C ARG A 430 135.61 69.51 87.56
N ALA A 431 134.99 69.23 86.41
CA ALA A 431 134.71 70.27 85.39
C ALA A 431 133.56 69.95 84.38
N GLU A 432 132.56 69.13 84.72
CA GLU A 432 131.35 68.96 83.88
C GLU A 432 130.07 69.02 84.73
N LEU A 433 129.20 70.00 84.43
CA LEU A 433 127.72 70.03 84.61
C LEU A 433 127.19 71.48 84.76
N MET A 434 126.67 72.07 83.67
CA MET A 434 125.44 72.89 83.66
C MET A 434 125.14 73.41 82.25
N ASP A 435 123.99 73.02 81.68
CA ASP A 435 123.02 73.94 81.05
C ASP A 435 121.63 73.27 80.95
N GLY A 436 120.59 74.02 80.59
CA GLY A 436 119.20 73.56 80.40
C GLY A 436 118.37 74.56 79.56
N PRO A 437 117.03 74.67 79.70
CA PRO A 437 116.09 73.85 80.49
C PRO A 437 114.79 73.41 79.73
N ASP A 438 113.87 72.79 80.48
CA ASP A 438 112.42 72.56 80.20
C ASP A 438 112.05 71.67 78.99
N GLY A 439 110.81 71.16 78.79
CA GLY A 439 109.53 71.16 79.55
C GLY A 439 108.47 70.37 78.73
N GLU A 440 107.31 69.89 79.20
CA GLU A 440 106.63 69.88 80.51
C GLU A 440 105.80 68.56 80.68
N ALA A 441 104.91 68.46 81.67
CA ALA A 441 103.97 67.33 81.90
C ALA A 441 102.69 67.83 82.64
N ALA A 442 101.62 67.08 82.98
CA ALA A 442 101.33 65.63 82.99
C ALA A 442 99.79 65.38 83.01
N GLY A 443 99.34 64.10 83.00
CA GLY A 443 97.95 63.69 83.31
C GLY A 443 97.37 62.66 82.32
N ALA A 444 97.28 61.35 82.60
CA ALA A 444 96.61 60.60 83.68
C ALA A 444 95.10 60.32 83.41
N PRO A 445 94.65 59.05 83.39
CA PRO A 445 93.27 58.69 83.03
C PRO A 445 92.33 58.48 84.24
N PRO A 446 91.01 58.69 84.08
CA PRO A 446 89.99 58.19 85.01
C PRO A 446 89.30 56.93 84.46
N GLY A 447 89.21 55.87 85.28
CA GLY A 447 88.26 54.78 85.07
C GLY A 447 86.95 55.08 85.81
N GLY A 448 85.81 55.01 85.12
CA GLY A 448 84.47 55.22 85.70
C GLY A 448 83.57 53.97 85.54
N PRO A 449 82.60 53.73 86.45
CA PRO A 449 81.81 52.50 86.49
C PRO A 449 80.67 52.41 85.46
N ASP A 450 80.44 53.45 84.64
CA ASP A 450 79.25 53.55 83.77
C ASP A 450 79.28 52.59 82.56
N GLY A 451 80.46 52.06 82.20
CA GLY A 451 80.65 51.19 81.05
C GLY A 451 79.83 49.89 81.08
N GLU A 452 79.41 49.40 82.25
CA GLU A 452 78.53 48.22 82.36
C GLU A 452 77.04 48.50 82.11
N GLU A 453 76.59 49.76 82.23
CA GLU A 453 75.23 50.14 81.84
C GLU A 453 75.17 50.45 80.34
N ASP A 454 76.15 51.17 79.80
CA ASP A 454 76.22 51.43 78.35
C ASP A 454 76.40 50.14 77.54
N VAL A 455 77.25 49.19 77.97
CA VAL A 455 77.37 47.87 77.31
C VAL A 455 76.08 47.05 77.43
N ARG A 456 75.30 47.22 78.50
CA ARG A 456 74.02 46.52 78.70
C ARG A 456 72.93 47.12 77.81
N ARG A 457 72.82 48.44 77.78
CA ARG A 457 71.93 49.21 76.90
C ARG A 457 72.24 48.96 75.43
N ALA A 458 73.53 48.93 75.04
CA ALA A 458 73.96 48.56 73.70
C ALA A 458 73.60 47.10 73.36
N ARG A 459 73.76 46.15 74.30
CA ARG A 459 73.32 44.76 74.11
C ARG A 459 71.80 44.62 73.97
N GLU A 460 71.02 45.43 74.67
CA GLU A 460 69.56 45.43 74.58
C GLU A 460 69.06 46.06 73.28
N LEU A 461 69.65 47.18 72.85
CA LEU A 461 69.41 47.76 71.52
C LEU A 461 69.81 46.80 70.40
N LEU A 462 70.96 46.10 70.54
CA LEU A 462 71.38 45.06 69.59
C LEU A 462 70.39 43.89 69.54
N ARG A 463 69.88 43.42 70.69
CA ARG A 463 68.85 42.37 70.75
C ARG A 463 67.53 42.84 70.13
N ALA A 464 67.11 44.08 70.36
CA ALA A 464 65.91 44.64 69.75
C ALA A 464 66.07 44.74 68.21
N ALA A 465 67.21 45.23 67.73
CA ALA A 465 67.54 45.28 66.31
C ALA A 465 67.60 43.89 65.66
N VAL A 466 68.21 42.90 66.33
CA VAL A 466 68.25 41.51 65.85
C VAL A 466 66.86 40.86 65.84
N SER A 467 66.02 41.09 66.85
CA SER A 467 64.64 40.58 66.89
C SER A 467 63.75 41.23 65.84
N SER A 468 63.88 42.54 65.64
CA SER A 468 63.21 43.28 64.56
C SER A 468 63.66 42.78 63.18
N ARG A 469 64.97 42.59 62.98
CA ARG A 469 65.49 42.02 61.74
C ARG A 469 65.05 40.59 61.51
N ALA A 470 64.95 39.78 62.56
CA ALA A 470 64.41 38.42 62.48
C ALA A 470 62.91 38.42 62.13
N ALA A 471 62.15 39.46 62.51
CA ALA A 471 60.77 39.64 62.06
C ALA A 471 60.71 40.00 60.57
N GLN A 472 61.46 41.02 60.12
CA GLN A 472 61.55 41.42 58.71
C GLN A 472 61.99 40.26 57.79
N ILE A 473 62.94 39.45 58.23
CA ILE A 473 63.39 38.26 57.46
C ILE A 473 62.30 37.18 57.42
N ARG A 474 61.43 37.05 58.43
CA ARG A 474 60.26 36.16 58.36
C ARG A 474 59.19 36.74 57.43
N GLU A 475 58.95 38.04 57.49
CA GLU A 475 57.97 38.77 56.67
C GLU A 475 58.30 38.69 55.17
N VAL A 476 59.54 38.99 54.78
CA VAL A 476 60.00 38.84 53.38
C VAL A 476 59.98 37.38 52.93
N ARG A 477 60.22 36.41 53.83
CA ARG A 477 60.11 34.97 53.50
C ARG A 477 58.67 34.48 53.39
N ALA A 478 57.74 35.04 54.17
CA ALA A 478 56.31 34.75 54.08
C ALA A 478 55.78 35.29 52.75
N GLY A 479 55.98 36.58 52.45
CA GLY A 479 55.60 37.18 51.17
C GLY A 479 56.20 36.45 49.97
N ALA A 480 57.49 36.07 50.02
CA ALA A 480 58.11 35.28 48.94
C ALA A 480 57.52 33.86 48.78
N ALA A 481 57.02 33.23 49.85
CA ALA A 481 56.30 31.97 49.77
C ALA A 481 54.88 32.15 49.23
N GLU A 482 54.17 33.18 49.69
CA GLU A 482 52.82 33.56 49.23
C GLU A 482 52.81 33.95 47.74
N HIS A 483 53.82 34.68 47.28
CA HIS A 483 54.01 35.01 45.86
C HIS A 483 54.38 33.77 45.03
N HIS A 484 55.18 32.83 45.56
CA HIS A 484 55.41 31.55 44.88
C HIS A 484 54.14 30.70 44.82
N GLU A 485 53.28 30.72 45.84
CA GLU A 485 51.95 30.11 45.78
C GLU A 485 51.07 30.78 44.73
N ALA A 486 51.02 32.12 44.70
CA ALA A 486 50.27 32.89 43.69
C ALA A 486 50.71 32.55 42.26
N ILE A 487 52.02 32.46 41.98
CA ILE A 487 52.54 31.97 40.68
C ILE A 487 52.00 30.57 40.36
N ASN A 488 51.98 29.65 41.33
CA ASN A 488 51.45 28.30 41.12
C ASN A 488 49.92 28.28 40.92
N ARG A 489 49.17 29.20 41.54
CA ARG A 489 47.72 29.37 41.30
C ARG A 489 47.46 30.01 39.93
N ARG A 490 48.16 31.08 39.56
CA ARG A 490 48.09 31.69 38.23
C ARG A 490 48.43 30.68 37.13
N ALA A 491 49.55 29.97 37.25
CA ALA A 491 49.95 28.91 36.32
C ALA A 491 48.98 27.71 36.30
N THR A 492 48.03 27.61 37.24
CA THR A 492 46.92 26.65 37.21
C THR A 492 45.70 27.25 36.52
N ALA A 493 45.31 28.48 36.85
CA ALA A 493 44.28 29.22 36.13
C ALA A 493 44.58 29.38 34.63
N GLU A 494 45.86 29.58 34.26
CA GLU A 494 46.35 29.55 32.87
C GLU A 494 45.95 28.25 32.16
N ARG A 495 46.20 27.10 32.81
CA ARG A 495 45.91 25.75 32.29
C ARG A 495 44.41 25.45 32.25
N ASP A 496 43.67 25.82 33.28
CA ASP A 496 42.20 25.73 33.30
C ASP A 496 41.59 26.49 32.11
N ARG A 497 42.08 27.72 31.86
CA ARG A 497 41.62 28.60 30.78
C ARG A 497 42.04 28.12 29.39
N ASP A 498 43.19 27.45 29.24
CA ASP A 498 43.56 26.80 27.98
C ASP A 498 42.73 25.53 27.74
N GLY A 499 42.46 24.73 28.78
CA GLY A 499 41.55 23.57 28.68
C GLY A 499 40.14 23.97 28.24
N ALA A 500 39.51 24.91 28.95
CA ALA A 500 38.18 25.42 28.57
C ALA A 500 38.14 26.06 27.17
N ARG A 501 39.27 26.61 26.69
CA ARG A 501 39.40 27.13 25.32
C ARG A 501 39.41 26.01 24.28
N ASP A 502 40.14 24.93 24.53
CA ASP A 502 40.20 23.76 23.63
C ASP A 502 38.87 22.99 23.63
N ASP A 503 38.22 22.84 24.79
CA ASP A 503 36.88 22.25 24.90
C ASP A 503 35.83 23.07 24.16
N LEU A 504 35.87 24.42 24.27
CA LEU A 504 35.00 25.30 23.50
C LEU A 504 35.30 25.23 21.99
N ALA A 505 36.57 25.10 21.59
CA ALA A 505 36.94 24.92 20.19
C ALA A 505 36.39 23.59 19.62
N ALA A 506 36.44 22.51 20.40
CA ALA A 506 35.84 21.22 20.05
C ALA A 506 34.30 21.30 19.97
N ALA A 507 33.66 21.98 20.92
CA ALA A 507 32.20 22.18 20.93
C ALA A 507 31.72 22.99 19.71
N ARG A 508 32.46 24.05 19.32
CA ARG A 508 32.17 24.84 18.12
C ARG A 508 32.41 24.07 16.83
N ALA A 509 33.52 23.32 16.72
CA ALA A 509 33.76 22.46 15.55
C ALA A 509 32.66 21.39 15.37
N ALA A 510 32.13 20.83 16.45
CA ALA A 510 30.99 19.92 16.41
C ALA A 510 29.67 20.61 16.01
N HIS A 511 29.49 21.89 16.37
CA HIS A 511 28.35 22.70 15.93
C HIS A 511 28.43 23.01 14.41
N ASP A 512 29.58 23.44 13.93
CA ASP A 512 29.82 23.76 12.51
C ASP A 512 29.70 22.54 11.59
N GLU A 513 30.00 21.34 12.10
CA GLU A 513 29.74 20.06 11.43
C GLU A 513 28.24 19.74 11.40
N ALA A 514 27.53 19.93 12.52
CA ALA A 514 26.09 19.71 12.60
C ALA A 514 25.28 20.68 11.71
N GLU A 515 25.71 21.94 11.55
CA GLU A 515 25.12 22.88 10.60
C GLU A 515 25.30 22.43 9.14
N ARG A 516 26.51 22.01 8.75
CA ARG A 516 26.78 21.51 7.39
C ARG A 516 25.97 20.23 7.10
N LEU A 517 25.90 19.31 8.06
CA LEU A 517 25.07 18.10 7.95
C LEU A 517 23.57 18.42 7.89
N ARG A 518 23.06 19.43 8.62
CA ARG A 518 21.68 19.92 8.48
C ARG A 518 21.44 20.36 7.03
N ASP A 519 22.30 21.21 6.49
CA ASP A 519 22.10 21.80 5.16
C ASP A 519 22.22 20.76 4.03
N GLU A 520 22.95 19.66 4.26
CA GLU A 520 22.93 18.48 3.39
C GLU A 520 21.60 17.71 3.50
N ARG A 521 21.13 17.43 4.71
CA ARG A 521 19.86 16.71 4.91
C ARG A 521 18.62 17.51 4.50
N ALA A 522 18.67 18.83 4.53
CA ALA A 522 17.65 19.71 3.95
C ALA A 522 17.52 19.48 2.43
N ARG A 523 18.65 19.39 1.71
CA ARG A 523 18.68 19.11 0.26
C ARG A 523 18.24 17.70 -0.08
N ASP A 524 18.65 16.70 0.72
CA ASP A 524 18.14 15.32 0.60
C ASP A 524 16.62 15.28 0.78
N LEU A 525 16.10 15.97 1.81
CA LEU A 525 14.68 16.03 2.14
C LEU A 525 13.86 16.73 1.06
N ALA A 526 14.33 17.87 0.54
CA ALA A 526 13.68 18.58 -0.58
C ALA A 526 13.57 17.69 -1.82
N THR A 527 14.62 16.93 -2.13
CA THR A 527 14.64 15.97 -3.24
C THR A 527 13.63 14.83 -3.01
N ALA A 528 13.62 14.24 -1.80
CA ALA A 528 12.70 13.16 -1.44
C ALA A 528 11.24 13.62 -1.40
N LEU A 529 10.96 14.86 -0.97
CA LEU A 529 9.62 15.46 -0.99
C LEU A 529 9.14 15.71 -2.43
N ALA A 530 10.00 16.17 -3.34
CA ALA A 530 9.67 16.31 -4.76
C ALA A 530 9.33 14.96 -5.40
N GLU A 531 10.14 13.93 -5.18
CA GLU A 531 9.88 12.57 -5.70
C GLU A 531 8.58 11.98 -5.12
N TRP A 532 8.35 12.15 -3.82
CA TRP A 532 7.13 11.69 -3.15
C TRP A 532 5.88 12.41 -3.67
N ALA A 533 5.91 13.74 -3.78
CA ALA A 533 4.81 14.55 -4.32
C ALA A 533 4.51 14.18 -5.78
N GLY A 534 5.54 14.02 -6.61
CA GLY A 534 5.41 13.56 -8.00
C GLY A 534 4.82 12.15 -8.13
N GLY A 535 5.10 11.25 -7.17
CA GLY A 535 4.48 9.93 -7.07
C GLY A 535 3.02 9.93 -6.57
N CYS A 536 2.56 11.02 -5.94
CA CYS A 536 1.29 11.08 -5.21
C CYS A 536 0.05 11.34 -6.10
N THR A 537 -0.26 10.38 -6.97
CA THR A 537 -1.39 10.42 -7.93
C THR A 537 -2.75 10.81 -7.34
N GLN A 538 -3.03 10.48 -6.06
CA GLN A 538 -4.29 10.78 -5.38
C GLN A 538 -4.34 12.16 -4.69
N LEU A 539 -3.21 12.63 -4.16
CA LEU A 539 -3.12 13.91 -3.44
C LEU A 539 -2.97 15.08 -4.40
N GLN A 540 -2.26 14.89 -5.52
CA GLN A 540 -2.00 15.93 -6.53
C GLN A 540 -1.30 17.17 -5.94
N LEU A 541 -0.14 16.92 -5.34
CA LEU A 541 0.78 17.93 -4.83
C LEU A 541 1.69 18.43 -5.95
N ASP A 542 2.11 19.69 -5.89
CA ASP A 542 3.16 20.20 -6.77
C ASP A 542 4.55 19.78 -6.22
N PRO A 543 5.41 19.12 -7.02
CA PRO A 543 6.73 18.70 -6.56
C PRO A 543 7.67 19.85 -6.18
N GLY A 544 7.55 21.02 -6.81
CA GLY A 544 8.35 22.20 -6.50
C GLY A 544 7.91 22.84 -5.18
N GLU A 545 6.59 23.02 -5.00
CA GLU A 545 6.04 23.54 -3.74
C GLU A 545 6.39 22.63 -2.56
N ALA A 546 6.32 21.31 -2.74
CA ALA A 546 6.74 20.34 -1.72
C ALA A 546 8.25 20.39 -1.41
N ALA A 547 9.11 20.65 -2.40
CA ALA A 547 10.55 20.76 -2.21
C ALA A 547 10.95 22.05 -1.45
N ASP A 548 10.37 23.19 -1.85
CA ASP A 548 10.61 24.51 -1.23
C ASP A 548 10.18 24.56 0.25
N LEU A 549 9.38 23.60 0.71
CA LEU A 549 8.87 23.48 2.07
C LEU A 549 9.67 22.53 2.98
N ALA A 550 10.79 21.95 2.51
CA ALA A 550 11.59 20.98 3.28
C ALA A 550 12.00 21.47 4.69
N ASP A 551 12.47 22.71 4.80
CA ASP A 551 12.85 23.34 6.08
C ASP A 551 11.67 23.98 6.84
N ARG A 552 10.45 23.88 6.29
CA ARG A 552 9.23 24.56 6.77
C ARG A 552 8.11 23.57 7.09
N PHE A 553 8.43 22.61 7.97
CA PHE A 553 7.59 21.46 8.32
C PHE A 553 6.11 21.79 8.58
N GLU A 554 5.79 22.87 9.32
CA GLU A 554 4.41 23.26 9.61
C GLU A 554 3.62 23.58 8.32
N GLN A 555 4.24 24.33 7.40
CA GLN A 555 3.64 24.68 6.10
C GLN A 555 3.57 23.46 5.16
N ALA A 556 4.50 22.50 5.30
CA ALA A 556 4.44 21.23 4.59
C ALA A 556 3.26 20.35 5.06
N ASP A 557 3.00 20.25 6.37
CA ASP A 557 1.83 19.50 6.88
C ASP A 557 0.51 20.23 6.56
N GLU A 558 0.48 21.56 6.53
CA GLU A 558 -0.67 22.32 6.03
C GLU A 558 -0.98 22.02 4.55
N LEU A 559 0.03 22.05 3.67
CA LEU A 559 -0.12 21.71 2.24
C LEU A 559 -0.62 20.28 2.05
N VAL A 560 0.01 19.31 2.73
CA VAL A 560 -0.38 17.89 2.66
C VAL A 560 -1.75 17.66 3.30
N GLY A 561 -2.09 18.39 4.37
CA GLY A 561 -3.39 18.38 5.04
C GLY A 561 -4.51 18.92 4.15
N ALA A 562 -4.25 19.99 3.40
CA ALA A 562 -5.17 20.55 2.41
C ALA A 562 -5.39 19.58 1.24
N ALA A 563 -4.31 19.04 0.66
CA ALA A 563 -4.37 18.05 -0.42
C ALA A 563 -5.11 16.76 0.00
N ARG A 564 -4.83 16.26 1.21
CA ARG A 564 -5.54 15.13 1.84
C ARG A 564 -7.04 15.41 1.98
N THR A 565 -7.40 16.63 2.40
CA THR A 565 -8.81 17.03 2.59
C THR A 565 -9.53 17.13 1.25
N ALA A 566 -8.92 17.75 0.24
CA ALA A 566 -9.46 17.81 -1.11
C ALA A 566 -9.62 16.40 -1.73
N ALA A 567 -8.63 15.54 -1.58
CA ALA A 567 -8.71 14.14 -2.00
C ALA A 567 -9.86 13.40 -1.29
N ALA A 568 -9.97 13.51 0.03
CA ALA A 568 -11.04 12.87 0.81
C ALA A 568 -12.44 13.30 0.36
N VAL A 569 -12.66 14.60 0.11
CA VAL A 569 -13.94 15.13 -0.41
C VAL A 569 -14.26 14.53 -1.78
N ARG A 570 -13.28 14.46 -2.70
CA ARG A 570 -13.47 13.84 -4.03
C ARG A 570 -13.85 12.35 -3.93
N TYR A 571 -13.14 11.60 -3.09
CA TYR A 571 -13.40 10.16 -2.94
C TYR A 571 -14.73 9.89 -2.24
N ALA A 572 -15.10 10.65 -1.19
CA ALA A 572 -16.40 10.53 -0.54
C ALA A 572 -17.56 10.83 -1.51
N ALA A 573 -17.46 11.91 -2.31
CA ALA A 573 -18.46 12.23 -3.33
C ALA A 573 -18.57 11.12 -4.41
N ARG A 574 -17.44 10.53 -4.81
CA ARG A 574 -17.42 9.43 -5.78
C ARG A 574 -18.00 8.13 -5.20
N GLU A 575 -17.70 7.81 -3.95
CA GLU A 575 -18.25 6.65 -3.22
C GLU A 575 -19.76 6.80 -3.02
N GLN A 576 -20.24 7.97 -2.60
CA GLN A 576 -21.66 8.26 -2.45
C GLN A 576 -22.41 8.13 -3.78
N HIS A 577 -21.84 8.65 -4.88
CA HIS A 577 -22.40 8.51 -6.23
C HIS A 577 -22.48 7.05 -6.68
N LEU A 578 -21.39 6.27 -6.52
CA LEU A 578 -21.35 4.86 -6.90
C LEU A 578 -22.29 4.00 -6.04
N THR A 579 -22.42 4.31 -4.75
CA THR A 579 -23.36 3.66 -3.82
C THR A 579 -24.80 3.94 -4.24
N GLY A 580 -25.17 5.20 -4.50
CA GLY A 580 -26.50 5.57 -4.97
C GLY A 580 -26.85 5.00 -6.35
N LEU A 581 -25.86 4.77 -7.22
CA LEU A 581 -26.04 4.05 -8.49
C LEU A 581 -26.27 2.55 -8.27
N ARG A 582 -25.45 1.89 -7.44
CA ARG A 582 -25.61 0.48 -7.07
C ARG A 582 -26.99 0.22 -6.47
N ASP A 583 -27.40 1.03 -5.49
CA ASP A 583 -28.63 0.80 -4.74
C ASP A 583 -29.88 1.00 -5.62
N ARG A 584 -29.81 1.90 -6.60
CA ARG A 584 -30.82 2.04 -7.66
C ARG A 584 -30.89 0.78 -8.53
N LEU A 585 -29.75 0.29 -9.02
CA LEU A 585 -29.69 -0.92 -9.87
C LEU A 585 -30.14 -2.18 -9.13
N VAL A 586 -29.87 -2.27 -7.81
CA VAL A 586 -30.39 -3.35 -6.95
C VAL A 586 -31.91 -3.26 -6.79
N ALA A 587 -32.48 -2.06 -6.60
CA ALA A 587 -33.92 -1.87 -6.55
C ALA A 587 -34.61 -2.20 -7.89
N GLU A 588 -33.98 -1.83 -9.01
CA GLU A 588 -34.42 -2.14 -10.38
C GLU A 588 -34.39 -3.66 -10.65
N ARG A 589 -33.27 -4.34 -10.32
CA ARG A 589 -33.15 -5.81 -10.33
C ARG A 589 -34.26 -6.46 -9.51
N ALA A 590 -34.56 -5.95 -8.32
CA ALA A 590 -35.62 -6.48 -7.46
C ALA A 590 -37.03 -6.28 -8.03
N GLY A 591 -37.28 -5.17 -8.73
CA GLY A 591 -38.53 -4.94 -9.46
C GLY A 591 -38.71 -5.91 -10.64
N LEU A 592 -37.70 -6.02 -11.49
CA LEU A 592 -37.68 -6.95 -12.63
C LEU A 592 -37.81 -8.42 -12.20
N THR A 593 -37.17 -8.80 -11.09
CA THR A 593 -37.26 -10.14 -10.50
C THR A 593 -38.70 -10.48 -10.12
N LYS A 594 -39.42 -9.55 -9.47
CA LYS A 594 -40.83 -9.72 -9.09
C LYS A 594 -41.78 -9.80 -10.29
N GLU A 595 -41.58 -8.98 -11.31
CA GLU A 595 -42.44 -9.05 -12.51
C GLU A 595 -42.18 -10.36 -13.30
N ARG A 596 -40.94 -10.85 -13.35
CA ARG A 596 -40.61 -12.18 -13.89
C ARG A 596 -41.31 -13.30 -13.12
N GLU A 597 -41.31 -13.25 -11.78
CA GLU A 597 -42.02 -14.23 -10.94
C GLU A 597 -43.53 -14.19 -11.19
N ARG A 598 -44.12 -13.00 -11.17
CA ARG A 598 -45.53 -12.76 -11.51
C ARG A 598 -45.90 -13.26 -12.92
N LEU A 599 -45.00 -13.17 -13.90
CA LEU A 599 -45.21 -13.67 -15.26
C LEU A 599 -45.13 -15.20 -15.33
N ASN A 600 -44.21 -15.84 -14.59
CA ASN A 600 -44.14 -17.30 -14.49
C ASN A 600 -45.40 -17.90 -13.83
N ASP A 601 -46.00 -17.21 -12.86
CA ASP A 601 -47.22 -17.66 -12.18
C ASP A 601 -48.48 -17.62 -13.08
N ARG A 602 -48.43 -16.95 -14.24
CA ARG A 602 -49.56 -16.87 -15.19
C ARG A 602 -49.64 -18.12 -16.06
N THR A 603 -50.16 -19.20 -15.47
CA THR A 603 -50.33 -20.52 -16.11
C THR A 603 -51.36 -20.59 -17.24
N VAL A 604 -52.20 -19.56 -17.44
CA VAL A 604 -53.13 -19.45 -18.57
C VAL A 604 -53.10 -18.05 -19.15
N LEU A 605 -52.80 -17.95 -20.45
CA LEU A 605 -53.16 -16.80 -21.28
C LEU A 605 -54.50 -17.12 -21.93
N GLU A 606 -55.57 -16.43 -21.52
CA GLU A 606 -56.82 -16.47 -22.28
C GLU A 606 -56.56 -15.87 -23.67
N PRO A 607 -56.94 -16.54 -24.77
CA PRO A 607 -56.80 -15.98 -26.09
C PRO A 607 -57.66 -14.70 -26.20
N PRO A 608 -57.17 -13.64 -26.85
CA PRO A 608 -57.96 -12.41 -26.99
C PRO A 608 -59.29 -12.71 -27.67
N ALA A 609 -60.37 -12.09 -27.17
CA ALA A 609 -61.69 -12.25 -27.75
C ALA A 609 -61.65 -11.89 -29.25
N PRO A 610 -62.25 -12.71 -30.13
CA PRO A 610 -62.27 -12.41 -31.56
C PRO A 610 -63.07 -11.12 -31.84
N PRO A 611 -62.66 -10.32 -32.85
CA PRO A 611 -63.31 -9.06 -33.22
C PRO A 611 -64.68 -9.27 -33.91
#